data_AF-A0A5D0U1Z1-F1
#
_entry.id   AF-A0A5D0U1Z1-F1
#
_cell.length_a   1.000
_cell.length_b   1.000
_cell.length_c   1.000
_cell.angle_alpha   90.00
_cell.angle_beta   90.00
_cell.angle_gamma   90.00
#
_symmetry.space_group_name_H-M   'P 1'
#
loop_
_entity.id
_entity.type
_entity.pdbx_description
1 polymer ?
#
loop_
_entity_poly.entity_id
_entity_poly.type
_entity_poly.pdbx_seq_one_letter_code
_entity_poly.pdbx_strand_id
1 'polypeptide(L)'
;MTTVILVVMCVVVGALELYAGKQSRDQANAFTRRIDALNEQVTKQNNVLVTVGEQLTAELGRVKQDVLPALDTRLRQNTGQVEELAGLVHQADDFLRTQAGRLRDLEQQRITLAALRRKLTEVETSVRAVTRAGSDEVEGKVDTALDRLAELERGGTEILELQRTLTRTLEDVEDVVAELLQYTEGELDDTVTAALTGRPHSDGESVTATGRLWTRDEQLDDILGEMYERCVRASRLNVRFRTAEGPNGSAPGAPERRRYFLGGQAADDLAGAFSALLISTGADLPHNGSASGGNARRGLARVEPGVPAGVEPSRPPEDEAALKALLRTLSECSGAVAQIGPLMAVRTRDELLCAVLTAAQSLELESDEVFWDPAAATVRLRRLPSHQLWDLTGWAAAP
;
A
#
# COMPACT_ATOMS: atom_id res chain seq x y z
N MET A 1 -6.35 -77.90 -79.39
CA MET A 1 -6.85 -76.76 -78.58
C MET A 1 -6.64 -76.95 -77.07
N THR A 2 -6.75 -78.16 -76.53
CA THR A 2 -6.59 -78.43 -75.08
C THR A 2 -5.16 -78.24 -74.55
N THR A 3 -4.12 -78.53 -75.34
CA THR A 3 -2.71 -78.39 -74.92
C THR A 3 -2.26 -76.93 -74.76
N VAL A 4 -2.76 -76.04 -75.61
CA VAL A 4 -2.45 -74.60 -75.55
C VAL A 4 -3.03 -73.97 -74.29
N ILE A 5 -4.24 -74.37 -73.90
CA ILE A 5 -4.91 -73.88 -72.68
C ILE A 5 -4.12 -74.28 -71.43
N LEU A 6 -3.60 -75.51 -71.40
CA LEU A 6 -2.82 -76.03 -70.26
C LEU A 6 -1.49 -75.27 -70.09
N VAL A 7 -0.78 -74.99 -71.19
CA VAL A 7 0.47 -74.22 -71.15
C VAL A 7 0.23 -72.78 -70.69
N VAL A 8 -0.83 -72.13 -71.20
CA VAL A 8 -1.19 -70.77 -70.75
C VAL A 8 -1.54 -70.76 -69.27
N MET A 9 -2.27 -71.76 -68.77
CA MET A 9 -2.61 -71.83 -67.35
C MET A 9 -1.37 -72.03 -66.47
N CYS A 10 -0.42 -72.87 -66.90
CA CYS A 10 0.86 -73.04 -66.19
C CYS A 10 1.67 -71.75 -66.10
N VAL A 11 1.71 -70.95 -67.17
CA VAL A 11 2.43 -69.66 -67.17
C VAL A 11 1.74 -68.65 -66.26
N VAL A 12 0.40 -68.61 -66.26
CA VAL A 12 -0.37 -67.71 -65.39
C VAL A 12 -0.21 -68.07 -63.91
N VAL A 13 -0.24 -69.36 -63.57
CA VAL A 13 0.00 -69.83 -62.19
C VAL A 13 1.44 -69.53 -61.77
N GLY A 14 2.43 -69.78 -62.64
CA GLY A 14 3.83 -69.45 -62.36
C GLY A 14 4.06 -67.94 -62.14
N ALA A 15 3.38 -67.08 -62.92
CA ALA A 15 3.44 -65.63 -62.73
C ALA A 15 2.77 -65.18 -61.41
N LEU A 16 1.65 -65.80 -61.03
CA LEU A 16 0.96 -65.52 -59.77
C LEU A 16 1.76 -65.94 -58.55
N GLU A 17 2.42 -67.11 -58.58
CA GLU A 17 3.28 -67.56 -57.48
C GLU A 17 4.52 -66.66 -57.33
N LEU A 18 5.12 -66.23 -58.45
CA LEU A 18 6.25 -65.30 -58.42
C LEU A 18 5.85 -63.94 -57.85
N TYR A 19 4.65 -63.46 -58.20
CA TYR A 19 4.12 -62.19 -57.70
C TYR A 19 3.79 -62.28 -56.20
N ALA A 20 3.16 -63.37 -55.74
CA ALA A 20 2.87 -63.59 -54.32
C ALA A 20 4.15 -63.73 -53.49
N GLY A 21 5.17 -64.43 -54.01
CA GLY A 21 6.47 -64.57 -53.36
C GLY A 21 7.21 -63.23 -53.24
N LYS A 22 7.09 -62.36 -54.25
CA LYS A 22 7.68 -61.01 -54.20
C LYS A 22 6.94 -60.11 -53.20
N GLN A 23 5.60 -60.15 -53.19
CA GLN A 23 4.79 -59.37 -52.27
C GLN A 23 5.03 -59.75 -50.79
N SER A 24 5.22 -61.05 -50.49
CA SER A 24 5.56 -61.53 -49.15
C SER A 24 6.93 -61.02 -48.67
N ARG A 25 7.93 -61.03 -49.55
CA ARG A 25 9.26 -60.48 -49.24
C ARG A 25 9.23 -58.97 -49.00
N ASP A 26 8.47 -58.23 -49.81
CA ASP A 26 8.33 -56.78 -49.63
C ASP A 26 7.59 -56.43 -48.33
N GLN A 27 6.59 -57.24 -47.93
CA GLN A 27 5.92 -57.09 -46.64
C GLN A 27 6.84 -57.41 -45.45
N ALA A 28 7.65 -58.48 -45.53
CA ALA A 28 8.60 -58.85 -44.49
C ALA A 28 9.65 -57.74 -44.28
N ASN A 29 10.17 -57.17 -45.37
CA ASN A 29 11.13 -56.06 -45.33
C ASN A 29 10.51 -54.76 -44.78
N ALA A 30 9.25 -54.48 -45.11
CA ALA A 30 8.53 -53.33 -44.53
C ALA A 30 8.29 -53.51 -43.02
N PHE A 31 8.06 -54.74 -42.57
CA PHE A 31 7.86 -55.05 -41.15
C PHE A 31 9.16 -54.92 -40.35
N THR A 32 10.29 -55.39 -40.89
CA THR A 32 11.62 -55.23 -40.24
C THR A 32 11.97 -53.76 -40.08
N ARG A 33 11.78 -52.94 -41.14
CA ARG A 33 12.03 -51.49 -41.05
C ARG A 33 11.15 -50.79 -40.01
N ARG A 34 9.90 -51.24 -39.82
CA ARG A 34 9.01 -50.69 -38.78
C ARG A 34 9.44 -51.10 -37.38
N ILE A 35 9.92 -52.32 -37.21
CA ILE A 35 10.47 -52.80 -35.92
C ILE A 35 11.75 -52.04 -35.57
N ASP A 36 12.65 -51.85 -36.52
CA ASP A 36 13.89 -51.09 -36.30
C ASP A 36 13.58 -49.62 -35.96
N ALA A 37 12.62 -49.00 -36.66
CA ALA A 37 12.17 -47.64 -36.37
C ALA A 37 11.51 -47.52 -34.98
N LEU A 38 10.71 -48.51 -34.57
CA LEU A 38 10.13 -48.54 -33.21
C LEU A 38 11.21 -48.69 -32.14
N ASN A 39 12.20 -49.55 -32.37
CA ASN A 39 13.28 -49.78 -31.42
C ASN A 39 14.17 -48.52 -31.29
N GLU A 40 14.39 -47.79 -32.37
CA GLU A 40 15.08 -46.50 -32.36
C GLU A 40 14.28 -45.41 -31.60
N GLN A 41 12.95 -45.42 -31.72
CA GLN A 41 12.09 -44.52 -30.93
C GLN A 41 12.09 -44.87 -29.44
N VAL A 42 12.02 -46.15 -29.08
CA VAL A 42 12.05 -46.61 -27.68
C VAL A 42 13.40 -46.29 -27.03
N THR A 43 14.51 -46.47 -27.74
CA THR A 43 15.85 -46.11 -27.23
C THR A 43 16.02 -44.60 -27.06
N LYS A 44 15.49 -43.79 -27.99
CA LYS A 44 15.44 -42.33 -27.82
C LYS A 44 14.60 -41.91 -26.62
N GLN A 45 13.41 -42.50 -26.45
CA GLN A 45 12.54 -42.20 -25.30
C GLN A 45 13.16 -42.65 -23.97
N ASN A 46 13.81 -43.81 -23.92
CA ASN A 46 14.52 -44.26 -22.72
C ASN A 46 15.69 -43.33 -22.37
N ASN A 47 16.44 -42.82 -23.35
CA ASN A 47 17.51 -41.88 -23.07
C ASN A 47 16.98 -40.54 -22.51
N VAL A 48 15.87 -40.04 -23.07
CA VAL A 48 15.18 -38.86 -22.52
C VAL A 48 14.67 -39.11 -21.10
N LEU A 49 14.07 -40.28 -20.82
CA LEU A 49 13.60 -40.65 -19.48
C LEU A 49 14.74 -40.76 -18.46
N VAL A 50 15.91 -41.26 -18.85
CA VAL A 50 17.09 -41.31 -17.99
C VAL A 50 17.59 -39.89 -17.68
N THR A 51 17.66 -39.01 -18.68
CA THR A 51 18.06 -37.61 -18.45
C THR A 51 17.07 -36.85 -17.56
N VAL A 52 15.76 -37.08 -17.72
CA VAL A 52 14.73 -36.49 -16.87
C VAL A 52 14.77 -37.07 -15.46
N GLY A 53 15.08 -38.37 -15.31
CA GLY A 53 15.29 -39.02 -14.02
C GLY A 53 16.51 -38.48 -13.26
N GLU A 54 17.62 -38.23 -13.95
CA GLU A 54 18.81 -37.59 -13.38
C GLU A 54 18.53 -36.13 -12.99
N GLN A 55 17.82 -35.39 -13.84
CA GLN A 55 17.42 -34.01 -13.56
C GLN A 55 16.45 -33.91 -12.36
N LEU A 56 15.45 -34.81 -12.29
CA LEU A 56 14.55 -34.90 -11.14
C LEU A 56 15.32 -35.27 -9.86
N THR A 57 16.28 -36.19 -9.92
CA THR A 57 17.08 -36.58 -8.76
C THR A 57 17.99 -35.44 -8.28
N ALA A 58 18.55 -34.65 -9.21
CA ALA A 58 19.32 -33.46 -8.89
C ALA A 58 18.45 -32.36 -8.26
N GLU A 59 17.25 -32.13 -8.78
CA GLU A 59 16.30 -31.17 -8.21
C GLU A 59 15.76 -31.62 -6.84
N LEU A 60 15.49 -32.92 -6.65
CA LEU A 60 15.08 -33.46 -5.35
C LEU A 60 16.22 -33.39 -4.32
N GLY A 61 17.47 -33.55 -4.78
CA GLY A 61 18.67 -33.31 -3.99
C GLY A 61 18.77 -31.86 -3.51
N ARG A 62 18.58 -30.88 -4.42
CA ARG A 62 18.56 -29.45 -4.09
C ARG A 62 17.45 -29.07 -3.13
N VAL A 63 16.22 -29.53 -3.37
CA VAL A 63 15.08 -29.26 -2.47
C VAL A 63 15.35 -29.82 -1.07
N LYS A 64 15.90 -31.03 -0.96
CA LYS A 64 16.23 -31.63 0.33
C LYS A 64 17.38 -30.90 1.04
N GLN A 65 18.38 -30.46 0.29
CA GLN A 65 19.61 -29.91 0.85
C GLN A 65 19.52 -28.40 1.16
N ASP A 66 18.74 -27.65 0.40
CA ASP A 66 18.66 -26.19 0.52
C ASP A 66 17.33 -25.73 1.11
N VAL A 67 16.20 -26.29 0.66
CA VAL A 67 14.87 -25.77 1.01
C VAL A 67 14.42 -26.22 2.41
N LEU A 68 14.64 -27.49 2.76
CA LEU A 68 14.29 -28.00 4.10
C LEU A 68 15.01 -27.25 5.25
N PRO A 69 16.33 -27.04 5.22
CA PRO A 69 17.00 -26.26 6.26
C PRO A 69 16.65 -24.77 6.22
N ALA A 70 16.37 -24.20 5.03
CA ALA A 70 15.88 -22.83 4.92
C ALA A 70 14.47 -22.66 5.56
N LEU A 71 13.61 -23.67 5.45
CA LEU A 71 12.30 -23.67 6.11
C LEU A 71 12.43 -23.86 7.63
N ASP A 72 13.30 -24.76 8.11
CA ASP A 72 13.51 -24.95 9.56
C ASP A 72 14.07 -23.68 10.22
N THR A 73 15.00 -22.99 9.56
CA THR A 73 15.55 -21.72 10.04
C THR A 73 14.50 -20.61 10.09
N ARG A 74 13.68 -20.48 9.04
CA ARG A 74 12.56 -19.51 9.01
C ARG A 74 11.50 -19.83 10.08
N LEU A 75 11.17 -21.10 10.27
CA LEU A 75 10.23 -21.52 11.32
C LEU A 75 10.73 -21.13 12.71
N ARG A 76 12.00 -21.41 13.03
CA ARG A 76 12.58 -21.00 14.32
C ARG A 76 12.62 -19.49 14.49
N GLN A 77 12.93 -18.74 13.43
CA GLN A 77 12.94 -17.29 13.47
C GLN A 77 11.53 -16.72 13.71
N ASN A 78 10.52 -17.25 13.02
CA ASN A 78 9.13 -16.88 13.24
C ASN A 78 8.65 -17.25 14.64
N THR A 79 9.01 -18.43 15.17
CA THR A 79 8.70 -18.81 16.56
C THR A 79 9.30 -17.82 17.55
N GLY A 80 10.56 -17.38 17.35
CA GLY A 80 11.19 -16.38 18.19
C GLY A 80 10.49 -15.02 18.13
N GLN A 81 10.07 -14.57 16.95
CA GLN A 81 9.29 -13.33 16.80
C GLN A 81 7.91 -13.42 17.46
N VAL A 82 7.25 -14.57 17.40
CA VAL A 82 5.97 -14.81 18.08
C VAL A 82 6.14 -14.77 19.60
N GLU A 83 7.22 -15.34 20.14
CA GLU A 83 7.53 -15.25 21.58
C GLU A 83 7.82 -13.80 22.02
N GLU A 84 8.51 -13.02 21.19
CA GLU A 84 8.77 -11.60 21.46
C GLU A 84 7.48 -10.77 21.45
N LEU A 85 6.61 -10.98 20.44
CA LEU A 85 5.30 -10.36 20.37
C LEU A 85 4.42 -10.76 21.57
N ALA A 86 4.43 -12.02 21.96
CA ALA A 86 3.71 -12.47 23.16
C ALA A 86 4.20 -11.76 24.43
N GLY A 87 5.51 -11.52 24.54
CA GLY A 87 6.11 -10.73 25.63
C GLY A 87 5.61 -9.28 25.63
N LEU A 88 5.61 -8.62 24.47
CA LEU A 88 5.11 -7.25 24.32
C LEU A 88 3.61 -7.13 24.63
N VAL A 89 2.80 -8.10 24.20
CA VAL A 89 1.37 -8.14 24.52
C VAL A 89 1.14 -8.31 26.02
N HIS A 90 1.91 -9.17 26.68
CA HIS A 90 1.80 -9.34 28.13
C HIS A 90 2.17 -8.05 28.88
N GLN A 91 3.21 -7.36 28.42
CA GLN A 91 3.60 -6.07 28.97
C GLN A 91 2.53 -4.99 28.75
N ALA A 92 1.89 -4.97 27.58
CA ALA A 92 0.78 -4.08 27.29
C ALA A 92 -0.44 -4.35 28.19
N ASP A 93 -0.78 -5.62 28.43
CA ASP A 93 -1.88 -6.01 29.34
C ASP A 93 -1.59 -5.55 30.78
N ASP A 94 -0.35 -5.69 31.26
CA ASP A 94 0.04 -5.18 32.58
C ASP A 94 -0.06 -3.65 32.69
N PHE A 95 0.29 -2.92 31.62
CA PHE A 95 0.09 -1.47 31.57
C PHE A 95 -1.40 -1.12 31.59
N LEU A 96 -2.25 -1.81 30.82
CA LEU A 96 -3.69 -1.59 30.79
C LEU A 96 -4.33 -1.87 32.15
N ARG A 97 -3.95 -2.94 32.84
CA ARG A 97 -4.42 -3.22 34.21
C ARG A 97 -4.03 -2.12 35.18
N THR A 98 -2.81 -1.60 35.05
CA THR A 98 -2.32 -0.49 35.88
C THR A 98 -3.10 0.80 35.61
N GLN A 99 -3.36 1.13 34.34
CA GLN A 99 -4.15 2.30 33.95
C GLN A 99 -5.61 2.18 34.41
N ALA A 100 -6.23 1.01 34.27
CA ALA A 100 -7.58 0.74 34.76
C ALA A 100 -7.68 0.92 36.28
N GLY A 101 -6.65 0.51 37.03
CA GLY A 101 -6.55 0.79 38.47
C GLY A 101 -6.55 2.29 38.77
N ARG A 102 -5.70 3.06 38.09
CA ARG A 102 -5.61 4.53 38.26
C ARG A 102 -6.92 5.24 37.91
N LEU A 103 -7.61 4.79 36.85
CA LEU A 103 -8.91 5.36 36.47
C LEU A 103 -9.97 5.12 37.55
N ARG A 104 -10.03 3.92 38.13
CA ARG A 104 -10.93 3.63 39.26
C ARG A 104 -10.61 4.49 40.49
N ASP A 105 -9.33 4.70 40.79
CA ASP A 105 -8.93 5.57 41.90
C ASP A 105 -9.35 7.04 41.67
N LEU A 106 -9.19 7.55 40.44
CA LEU A 106 -9.66 8.89 40.06
C LEU A 106 -11.18 9.02 40.11
N GLU A 107 -11.90 7.99 39.68
CA GLU A 107 -13.36 7.94 39.78
C GLU A 107 -13.82 7.93 41.25
N GLN A 108 -13.13 7.18 42.11
CA GLN A 108 -13.38 7.20 43.55
C GLN A 108 -13.12 8.58 44.14
N GLN A 109 -12.02 9.25 43.77
CA GLN A 109 -11.73 10.62 44.19
C GLN A 109 -12.84 11.59 43.74
N ARG A 110 -13.33 11.47 42.51
CA ARG A 110 -14.46 12.26 42.00
C ARG A 110 -15.72 12.07 42.85
N ILE A 111 -16.05 10.83 43.21
CA ILE A 111 -17.20 10.53 44.08
C ILE A 111 -17.01 11.17 45.46
N THR A 112 -15.81 11.09 46.04
CA THR A 112 -15.53 11.75 47.33
C THR A 112 -15.63 13.27 47.26
N LEU A 113 -15.14 13.90 46.19
CA LEU A 113 -15.28 15.35 45.97
C LEU A 113 -16.74 15.76 45.80
N ALA A 114 -17.54 14.96 45.09
CA ALA A 114 -18.98 15.21 44.98
C ALA A 114 -19.70 15.12 46.34
N ALA A 115 -19.30 14.16 47.18
CA ALA A 115 -19.81 14.06 48.55
C ALA A 115 -19.39 15.25 49.42
N LEU A 116 -18.14 15.72 49.30
CA LEU A 116 -17.64 16.91 49.99
C LEU A 116 -18.39 18.18 49.55
N ARG A 117 -18.68 18.34 48.26
CA ARG A 117 -19.50 19.44 47.74
C ARG A 117 -20.91 19.43 48.34
N ARG A 118 -21.55 18.26 48.44
CA ARG A 118 -22.86 18.15 49.10
C ARG A 118 -22.81 18.56 50.57
N LYS A 119 -21.78 18.14 51.31
CA LYS A 119 -21.58 18.58 52.70
C LYS A 119 -21.32 20.08 52.80
N LEU A 120 -20.56 20.65 51.87
CA LEU A 120 -20.34 22.09 51.83
C LEU A 120 -21.65 22.85 51.59
N THR A 121 -22.49 22.38 50.66
CA THR A 121 -23.81 22.98 50.42
C THR A 121 -24.73 22.86 51.65
N GLU A 122 -24.65 21.76 52.39
CA GLU A 122 -25.41 21.58 53.64
C GLU A 122 -24.95 22.56 54.73
N VAL A 123 -23.63 22.71 54.91
CA VAL A 123 -23.04 23.71 55.81
C VAL A 123 -23.42 25.12 55.39
N GLU A 124 -23.38 25.44 54.10
CA GLU A 124 -23.79 26.74 53.57
C GLU A 124 -25.27 27.02 53.87
N THR A 125 -26.16 26.04 53.69
CA THR A 125 -27.58 26.21 54.04
C THR A 125 -27.80 26.43 55.54
N SER A 126 -27.00 25.79 56.39
CA SER A 126 -27.00 26.01 57.85
C SER A 126 -26.52 27.42 58.20
N VAL A 127 -25.42 27.88 57.58
CA VAL A 127 -24.90 29.25 57.76
C VAL A 127 -25.89 30.29 57.25
N ARG A 128 -26.56 30.04 56.11
CA ARG A 128 -27.61 30.90 55.54
C ARG A 128 -28.81 31.02 56.46
N ALA A 129 -29.18 29.95 57.16
CA ALA A 129 -30.23 29.99 58.18
C ALA A 129 -29.82 30.82 59.41
N VAL A 130 -28.55 30.76 59.82
CA VAL A 130 -27.99 31.58 60.91
C VAL A 130 -27.88 33.06 60.52
N THR A 131 -27.44 33.37 59.30
CA THR A 131 -27.34 34.75 58.78
C THR A 131 -28.70 35.41 58.59
N ARG A 132 -29.76 34.64 58.31
CA ARG A 132 -31.13 35.17 58.26
C ARG A 132 -31.62 35.70 59.62
N ALA A 133 -30.94 35.35 60.71
CA ALA A 133 -31.22 35.87 62.05
C ALA A 133 -30.43 37.16 62.42
N GLY A 134 -29.50 37.63 61.59
CA GLY A 134 -28.69 38.83 61.85
C GLY A 134 -28.54 39.70 60.62
N SER A 135 -29.41 40.70 60.45
CA SER A 135 -29.68 41.33 59.15
C SER A 135 -29.23 42.80 58.98
N ASP A 136 -28.12 43.25 59.56
CA ASP A 136 -27.63 44.63 59.30
C ASP A 136 -26.20 44.70 58.72
N GLU A 137 -25.45 43.60 58.68
CA GLU A 137 -24.08 43.56 58.09
C GLU A 137 -24.05 42.91 56.68
N VAL A 138 -25.24 42.67 56.10
CA VAL A 138 -25.47 41.70 55.03
C VAL A 138 -25.42 42.31 53.62
N GLU A 139 -25.68 43.62 53.47
CA GLU A 139 -25.86 44.24 52.15
C GLU A 139 -24.58 44.21 51.29
N GLY A 140 -23.41 44.54 51.85
CA GLY A 140 -22.12 44.43 51.12
C GLY A 140 -21.64 43.00 50.88
N LYS A 141 -22.08 42.04 51.70
CA LYS A 141 -21.76 40.61 51.52
C LYS A 141 -22.64 39.96 50.44
N VAL A 142 -23.83 40.50 50.17
CA VAL A 142 -24.76 40.03 49.14
C VAL A 142 -24.23 40.33 47.74
N ASP A 143 -23.72 41.54 47.49
CA ASP A 143 -23.11 41.87 46.18
C ASP A 143 -21.90 40.97 45.88
N THR A 144 -21.04 40.74 46.88
CA THR A 144 -19.89 39.82 46.73
C THR A 144 -20.32 38.37 46.50
N ALA A 145 -21.49 37.96 47.01
CA ALA A 145 -22.04 36.63 46.80
C ALA A 145 -22.71 36.47 45.43
N LEU A 146 -23.30 37.54 44.89
CA LEU A 146 -23.86 37.57 43.54
C LEU A 146 -22.76 37.49 42.46
N ASP A 147 -21.64 38.18 42.66
CA ASP A 147 -20.48 38.07 41.77
C ASP A 147 -19.90 36.64 41.76
N ARG A 148 -19.81 35.99 42.93
CA ARG A 148 -19.38 34.59 43.04
C ARG A 148 -20.36 33.60 42.41
N LEU A 149 -21.66 33.92 42.41
CA LEU A 149 -22.69 33.13 41.76
C LEU A 149 -22.59 33.23 40.24
N ALA A 150 -22.32 34.41 39.70
CA ALA A 150 -22.07 34.61 38.27
C ALA A 150 -20.78 33.90 37.82
N GLU A 151 -19.76 33.85 38.68
CA GLU A 151 -18.51 33.12 38.41
C GLU A 151 -18.71 31.59 38.45
N LEU A 152 -19.55 31.10 39.37
CA LEU A 152 -19.96 29.69 39.43
C LEU A 152 -20.86 29.29 38.25
N GLU A 153 -21.75 30.17 37.78
CA GLU A 153 -22.58 29.93 36.60
C GLU A 153 -21.71 29.81 35.34
N ARG A 154 -20.70 30.67 35.20
CA ARG A 154 -19.70 30.60 34.12
C ARG A 154 -18.87 29.31 34.19
N GLY A 155 -18.40 28.92 35.37
CA GLY A 155 -17.73 27.63 35.57
C GLY A 155 -18.65 26.43 35.29
N GLY A 156 -19.95 26.54 35.56
CA GLY A 156 -20.95 25.53 35.22
C GLY A 156 -21.12 25.35 33.71
N THR A 157 -21.10 26.45 32.95
CA THR A 157 -21.14 26.39 31.48
C THR A 157 -19.88 25.75 30.89
N GLU A 158 -18.69 26.08 31.42
CA GLU A 158 -17.42 25.46 31.00
C GLU A 158 -17.39 23.96 31.30
N ILE A 159 -17.95 23.53 32.43
CA ILE A 159 -18.02 22.11 32.79
C ILE A 159 -18.98 21.34 31.86
N LEU A 160 -20.10 21.93 31.45
CA LEU A 160 -21.01 21.31 30.49
C LEU A 160 -20.39 21.21 29.09
N GLU A 161 -19.58 22.19 28.70
CA GLU A 161 -18.83 22.15 27.45
C GLU A 161 -17.75 21.07 27.49
N LEU A 162 -17.01 20.95 28.59
CA LEU A 162 -16.06 19.86 28.83
C LEU A 162 -16.74 18.48 28.80
N GLN A 163 -17.93 18.34 29.37
CA GLN A 163 -18.70 17.09 29.30
C GLN A 163 -19.10 16.75 27.87
N ARG A 164 -19.54 17.75 27.09
CA ARG A 164 -19.92 17.56 25.69
C ARG A 164 -18.72 17.15 24.83
N THR A 165 -17.56 17.76 25.07
CA THR A 165 -16.30 17.38 24.41
C THR A 165 -15.88 15.96 24.79
N LEU A 166 -15.98 15.59 26.07
CA LEU A 166 -15.66 14.24 26.53
C LEU A 166 -16.57 13.16 25.92
N THR A 167 -17.88 13.43 25.81
CA THR A 167 -18.81 12.50 25.15
C THR A 167 -18.46 12.33 23.68
N ARG A 168 -18.11 13.42 22.99
CA ARG A 168 -17.70 13.37 21.58
C ARG A 168 -16.41 12.58 21.39
N THR A 169 -15.42 12.79 22.25
CA THR A 169 -14.18 12.01 22.18
C THR A 169 -14.40 10.53 22.52
N LEU A 170 -15.41 10.19 23.33
CA LEU A 170 -15.76 8.81 23.62
C LEU A 170 -16.45 8.15 22.43
N GLU A 171 -17.38 8.85 21.76
CA GLU A 171 -17.99 8.40 20.51
C GLU A 171 -16.91 8.17 19.43
N ASP A 172 -15.97 9.11 19.27
CA ASP A 172 -14.86 8.98 18.32
C ASP A 172 -13.98 7.75 18.64
N VAL A 173 -13.73 7.46 19.93
CA VAL A 173 -12.97 6.29 20.37
C VAL A 173 -13.77 5.00 20.14
N GLU A 174 -15.08 5.00 20.39
CA GLU A 174 -15.96 3.86 20.13
C GLU A 174 -16.03 3.52 18.64
N ASP A 175 -16.10 4.53 17.76
CA ASP A 175 -16.07 4.36 16.31
C ASP A 175 -14.74 3.75 15.83
N VAL A 176 -13.60 4.26 16.33
CA VAL A 176 -12.28 3.70 16.02
C VAL A 176 -12.14 2.27 16.54
N VAL A 177 -12.67 1.97 17.72
CA VAL A 177 -12.64 0.60 18.28
C VAL A 177 -13.56 -0.34 17.49
N ALA A 178 -14.72 0.13 17.03
CA ALA A 178 -15.61 -0.66 16.18
C ALA A 178 -14.98 -0.97 14.82
N GLU A 179 -14.30 0.01 14.21
CA GLU A 179 -13.56 -0.17 12.96
C GLU A 179 -12.40 -1.16 13.14
N LEU A 180 -11.64 -1.04 14.23
CA LEU A 180 -10.57 -1.98 14.58
C LEU A 180 -11.09 -3.39 14.84
N LEU A 181 -12.22 -3.55 15.54
CA LEU A 181 -12.81 -4.86 15.82
C LEU A 181 -13.30 -5.54 14.54
N GLN A 182 -14.02 -4.80 13.68
CA GLN A 182 -14.48 -5.31 12.39
C GLN A 182 -13.31 -5.70 11.47
N TYR A 183 -12.19 -4.98 11.56
CA TYR A 183 -10.95 -5.29 10.86
C TYR A 183 -10.27 -6.55 11.40
N THR A 184 -10.12 -6.67 12.73
CA THR A 184 -9.49 -7.86 13.34
C THR A 184 -10.30 -9.14 13.13
N GLU A 185 -11.64 -9.03 13.08
CA GLU A 185 -12.52 -10.17 12.78
C GLU A 185 -12.35 -10.62 11.32
N GLY A 186 -12.24 -9.68 10.37
CA GLY A 186 -11.95 -9.99 8.96
C GLY A 186 -10.56 -10.60 8.76
N GLU A 187 -9.53 -10.02 9.37
CA GLU A 187 -8.14 -10.53 9.28
C GLU A 187 -8.01 -11.94 9.89
N LEU A 188 -8.69 -12.21 11.01
CA LEU A 188 -8.72 -13.56 11.61
C LEU A 188 -9.46 -14.57 10.74
N ASP A 189 -10.60 -14.21 10.15
CA ASP A 189 -11.37 -15.14 9.32
C ASP A 189 -10.66 -15.43 7.98
N ASP A 190 -9.98 -14.43 7.42
CA ASP A 190 -9.18 -14.55 6.20
C ASP A 190 -7.88 -15.33 6.45
N THR A 191 -7.20 -15.13 7.58
CA THR A 191 -6.02 -15.93 7.96
C THR A 191 -6.38 -17.39 8.26
N VAL A 192 -7.53 -17.64 8.91
CA VAL A 192 -8.07 -18.99 9.12
C VAL A 192 -8.44 -19.62 7.77
N THR A 193 -9.07 -18.87 6.86
CA THR A 193 -9.44 -19.35 5.52
C THR A 193 -8.21 -19.62 4.64
N ALA A 194 -7.18 -18.79 4.70
CA ALA A 194 -5.91 -18.98 4.00
C ALA A 194 -5.15 -20.20 4.52
N ALA A 195 -5.13 -20.40 5.85
CA ALA A 195 -4.54 -21.59 6.48
C ALA A 195 -5.30 -22.88 6.12
N LEU A 196 -6.63 -22.81 6.00
CA LEU A 196 -7.49 -23.94 5.62
C LEU A 196 -7.42 -24.28 4.13
N THR A 197 -7.16 -23.30 3.26
CA THR A 197 -7.16 -23.49 1.80
C THR A 197 -5.76 -23.67 1.19
N GLY A 198 -4.69 -23.43 1.94
CA GLY A 198 -3.31 -23.64 1.50
C GLY A 198 -2.87 -22.75 0.32
N ARG A 199 -3.61 -21.66 0.05
CA ARG A 199 -3.24 -20.65 -0.94
C ARG A 199 -2.18 -19.72 -0.32
N PRO A 200 -1.09 -19.39 -1.05
CA PRO A 200 -0.20 -18.31 -0.61
C PRO A 200 -1.05 -17.03 -0.49
N HIS A 201 -0.80 -16.25 0.56
CA HIS A 201 -1.45 -14.96 0.78
C HIS A 201 -1.44 -14.16 -0.52
N SER A 202 -2.55 -13.53 -0.86
CA SER A 202 -2.49 -12.47 -1.86
C SER A 202 -1.75 -11.31 -1.18
N ASP A 203 -0.56 -10.95 -1.67
CA ASP A 203 0.23 -9.77 -1.22
C ASP A 203 -0.58 -8.44 -1.27
N GLY A 204 -1.81 -8.48 -1.77
CA GLY A 204 -2.72 -7.35 -1.78
C GLY A 204 -3.25 -6.93 -0.41
N GLU A 205 -3.30 -7.83 0.59
CA GLU A 205 -4.13 -7.66 1.80
C GLU A 205 -3.42 -6.96 2.98
N SER A 206 -2.09 -7.00 3.03
CA SER A 206 -1.29 -6.24 4.00
C SER A 206 -1.02 -4.81 3.51
N VAL A 207 -0.81 -3.88 4.44
CA VAL A 207 -0.34 -2.53 4.10
C VAL A 207 1.11 -2.65 3.64
N THR A 208 1.35 -2.43 2.35
CA THR A 208 2.67 -2.53 1.72
C THR A 208 3.33 -1.15 1.54
N ALA A 209 2.54 -0.07 1.55
CA ALA A 209 3.02 1.29 1.37
C ALA A 209 2.13 2.32 2.10
N THR A 210 2.70 3.45 2.46
CA THR A 210 1.96 4.60 3.00
C THR A 210 1.83 5.68 1.94
N GLY A 211 0.76 6.45 2.02
CA GLY A 211 0.52 7.59 1.17
C GLY A 211 0.03 8.79 1.96
N ARG A 212 0.23 9.98 1.43
CA ARG A 212 -0.17 11.24 2.08
C ARG A 212 -0.63 12.23 1.03
N LEU A 213 -1.64 13.01 1.35
CA LEU A 213 -2.13 14.07 0.49
C LEU A 213 -2.50 15.28 1.33
N TRP A 214 -2.00 16.44 0.92
CA TRP A 214 -2.43 17.72 1.47
C TRP A 214 -2.28 18.80 0.42
N THR A 215 -3.25 19.71 0.41
CA THR A 215 -3.23 20.91 -0.42
C THR A 215 -3.57 22.12 0.44
N ARG A 216 -3.02 23.27 0.09
CA ARG A 216 -3.41 24.55 0.67
C ARG A 216 -4.75 25.05 0.12
N ASP A 217 -5.10 24.66 -1.10
CA ASP A 217 -6.26 25.19 -1.82
C ASP A 217 -7.47 24.24 -1.68
N GLU A 218 -8.48 24.67 -0.92
CA GLU A 218 -9.70 23.90 -0.64
C GLU A 218 -10.49 23.56 -1.92
N GLN A 219 -10.48 24.45 -2.92
CA GLN A 219 -11.20 24.25 -4.20
C GLN A 219 -10.65 23.07 -5.02
N LEU A 220 -9.36 22.75 -4.84
CA LEU A 220 -8.70 21.68 -5.57
C LEU A 220 -8.62 20.39 -4.75
N ASP A 221 -9.06 20.37 -3.49
CA ASP A 221 -8.91 19.23 -2.59
C ASP A 221 -9.65 17.98 -3.10
N ASP A 222 -10.89 18.13 -3.55
CA ASP A 222 -11.69 17.04 -4.10
C ASP A 222 -11.08 16.49 -5.41
N ILE A 223 -10.70 17.40 -6.32
CA ILE A 223 -10.11 17.04 -7.63
C ILE A 223 -8.77 16.34 -7.41
N LEU A 224 -7.94 16.88 -6.53
CA LEU A 224 -6.64 16.33 -6.21
C LEU A 224 -6.77 14.96 -5.52
N GLY A 225 -7.76 14.79 -4.64
CA GLY A 225 -8.11 13.50 -4.06
C GLY A 225 -8.49 12.46 -5.12
N GLU A 226 -9.33 12.82 -6.09
CA GLU A 226 -9.70 11.91 -7.18
C GLU A 226 -8.50 11.54 -8.05
N MET A 227 -7.67 12.51 -8.43
CA MET A 227 -6.47 12.27 -9.24
C MET A 227 -5.43 11.43 -8.52
N TYR A 228 -5.28 11.66 -7.21
CA TYR A 228 -4.41 10.87 -6.35
C TYR A 228 -4.86 9.42 -6.32
N GLU A 229 -6.14 9.15 -6.02
CA GLU A 229 -6.65 7.78 -5.98
C GLU A 229 -6.62 7.09 -7.35
N ARG A 230 -6.84 7.84 -8.44
CA ARG A 230 -6.67 7.33 -9.81
C ARG A 230 -5.22 6.92 -10.06
N CYS A 231 -4.24 7.72 -9.63
CA CYS A 231 -2.81 7.40 -9.75
C CYS A 231 -2.42 6.19 -8.90
N VAL A 232 -2.96 6.07 -7.68
CA VAL A 232 -2.77 4.90 -6.79
C VAL A 232 -3.26 3.62 -7.49
N ARG A 233 -4.49 3.63 -8.02
CA ARG A 233 -5.06 2.49 -8.74
C ARG A 233 -4.28 2.12 -9.99
N ALA A 234 -3.85 3.12 -10.78
CA ALA A 234 -3.04 2.91 -11.97
C ALA A 234 -1.66 2.30 -11.65
N SER A 235 -1.11 2.62 -10.46
CA SER A 235 0.13 2.04 -9.93
C SER A 235 -0.07 0.65 -9.31
N ARG A 236 -1.23 0.00 -9.53
CA ARG A 236 -1.62 -1.31 -8.96
C ARG A 236 -1.64 -1.33 -7.43
N LEU A 237 -1.91 -0.18 -6.82
CA LEU A 237 -2.13 -0.05 -5.39
C LEU A 237 -3.61 0.12 -5.10
N ASN A 238 -4.03 -0.39 -3.95
CA ASN A 238 -5.38 -0.25 -3.44
C ASN A 238 -5.36 0.55 -2.14
N VAL A 239 -6.26 1.52 -2.01
CA VAL A 239 -6.47 2.23 -0.75
C VAL A 239 -7.19 1.29 0.20
N ARG A 240 -6.54 0.93 1.31
CA ARG A 240 -7.10 0.05 2.34
C ARG A 240 -7.93 0.84 3.33
N PHE A 241 -7.31 1.87 3.92
CA PHE A 241 -8.00 2.85 4.74
C PHE A 241 -7.34 4.21 4.58
N ARG A 242 -8.10 5.26 4.93
CA ARG A 242 -7.64 6.65 4.92
C ARG A 242 -8.01 7.31 6.23
N THR A 243 -7.10 8.10 6.78
CA THR A 243 -7.33 8.87 7.99
C THR A 243 -7.14 10.35 7.71
N ALA A 244 -7.95 11.19 8.36
CA ALA A 244 -7.79 12.63 8.35
C ALA A 244 -6.96 13.05 9.57
N GLU A 245 -5.82 13.69 9.36
CA GLU A 245 -4.88 14.08 10.41
C GLU A 245 -4.99 15.60 10.66
N GLY A 246 -5.68 16.00 11.72
CA GLY A 246 -5.85 17.40 12.10
C GLY A 246 -5.40 17.64 13.55
N PRO A 247 -4.55 18.64 13.85
CA PRO A 247 -4.09 18.89 15.22
C PRO A 247 -5.20 19.32 16.19
N ASN A 248 -6.38 19.66 15.67
CA ASN A 248 -7.61 19.84 16.41
C ASN A 248 -8.73 19.43 15.45
N GLY A 249 -9.68 18.61 15.89
CA GLY A 249 -10.79 18.11 15.08
C GLY A 249 -11.32 19.18 14.12
N SER A 250 -11.40 18.79 12.84
CA SER A 250 -11.68 19.64 11.67
C SER A 250 -12.37 20.96 12.00
N ALA A 251 -11.58 22.02 12.16
CA ALA A 251 -12.14 23.36 12.13
C ALA A 251 -12.78 23.54 10.73
N PRO A 252 -14.06 23.94 10.63
CA PRO A 252 -14.74 24.06 9.36
C PRO A 252 -13.97 25.05 8.46
N GLY A 253 -13.45 24.57 7.33
CA GLY A 253 -12.68 25.35 6.35
C GLY A 253 -11.15 25.25 6.45
N ALA A 254 -10.58 24.39 7.31
CA ALA A 254 -9.15 24.10 7.27
C ALA A 254 -8.85 22.95 6.29
N PRO A 255 -7.79 23.03 5.46
CA PRO A 255 -7.46 21.97 4.51
C PRO A 255 -7.13 20.67 5.23
N GLU A 256 -7.84 19.60 4.86
CA GLU A 256 -7.72 18.28 5.46
C GLU A 256 -6.40 17.63 5.07
N ARG A 257 -5.62 17.16 6.05
CA ARG A 257 -4.44 16.33 5.77
C ARG A 257 -4.91 14.89 5.70
N ARG A 258 -4.72 14.23 4.57
CA ARG A 258 -5.17 12.84 4.38
C ARG A 258 -3.98 11.90 4.37
N ARG A 259 -4.03 10.88 5.22
CA ARG A 259 -3.06 9.78 5.24
C ARG A 259 -3.73 8.55 4.67
N TYR A 260 -3.06 7.89 3.74
CA TYR A 260 -3.52 6.70 3.04
C TYR A 260 -2.66 5.52 3.44
N PHE A 261 -3.29 4.37 3.63
CA PHE A 261 -2.62 3.10 3.83
C PHE A 261 -2.91 2.24 2.62
N LEU A 262 -1.85 1.89 1.88
CA LEU A 262 -1.92 1.30 0.56
C LEU A 262 -1.49 -0.16 0.65
N GLY A 263 -2.24 -1.05 0.02
CA GLY A 263 -1.87 -2.45 -0.19
C GLY A 263 -1.67 -2.77 -1.67
N GLY A 264 -1.05 -3.90 -1.99
CA GLY A 264 -0.79 -4.31 -3.37
C GLY A 264 0.69 -4.63 -3.61
N GLN A 265 1.41 -3.70 -4.23
CA GLN A 265 2.83 -3.89 -4.53
C GLN A 265 3.74 -3.51 -3.36
N ALA A 266 4.88 -4.19 -3.24
CA ALA A 266 5.93 -3.84 -2.29
C ALA A 266 6.56 -2.47 -2.60
N ALA A 267 6.97 -1.75 -1.56
CA ALA A 267 7.55 -0.41 -1.69
C ALA A 267 8.81 -0.36 -2.59
N ASP A 268 9.63 -1.41 -2.58
CA ASP A 268 10.86 -1.47 -3.38
C ASP A 268 10.57 -1.58 -4.89
N ASP A 269 9.55 -2.35 -5.28
CA ASP A 269 9.12 -2.48 -6.67
C ASP A 269 8.53 -1.16 -7.19
N LEU A 270 7.77 -0.45 -6.33
CA LEU A 270 7.21 0.86 -6.64
C LEU A 270 8.29 1.91 -6.90
N ALA A 271 9.41 1.87 -6.17
CA ALA A 271 10.49 2.85 -6.34
C ALA A 271 11.09 2.78 -7.75
N GLY A 272 11.29 1.56 -8.27
CA GLY A 272 11.74 1.33 -9.64
C GLY A 272 10.72 1.81 -10.68
N ALA A 273 9.44 1.47 -10.47
CA ALA A 273 8.36 1.87 -11.36
C ALA A 273 8.20 3.39 -11.44
N PHE A 274 8.14 4.09 -10.30
CA PHE A 274 8.03 5.55 -10.27
C PHE A 274 9.25 6.26 -10.83
N SER A 275 10.46 5.72 -10.61
CA SER A 275 11.67 6.25 -11.24
C SER A 275 11.57 6.18 -12.77
N ALA A 276 11.07 5.07 -13.33
CA ALA A 276 10.86 4.93 -14.77
C ALA A 276 9.80 5.90 -15.30
N LEU A 277 8.70 6.09 -14.58
CA LEU A 277 7.64 7.04 -14.95
C LEU A 277 8.12 8.50 -14.90
N LEU A 278 8.93 8.88 -13.91
CA LEU A 278 9.52 10.21 -13.81
C LEU A 278 10.57 10.47 -14.91
N ILE A 279 11.36 9.46 -15.27
CA ILE A 279 12.28 9.54 -16.42
C ILE A 279 11.50 9.74 -17.72
N SER A 280 10.40 8.99 -17.92
CA SER A 280 9.51 9.17 -19.08
C SER A 280 8.92 10.59 -19.12
N THR A 281 8.43 11.07 -17.98
CA THR A 281 7.84 12.41 -17.85
C THR A 281 8.87 13.52 -18.10
N GLY A 282 10.10 13.36 -17.61
CA GLY A 282 11.19 14.30 -17.87
C GLY A 282 11.67 14.29 -19.33
N ALA A 283 11.51 13.17 -20.05
CA ALA A 283 11.86 13.08 -21.46
C ALA A 283 10.91 13.85 -22.40
N ASP A 284 9.71 14.18 -21.93
CA ASP A 284 8.73 15.00 -22.67
C ASP A 284 9.10 16.50 -22.69
N LEU A 285 10.10 16.94 -21.93
CA LEU A 285 10.55 18.33 -21.99
C LEU A 285 11.12 18.62 -23.40
N PRO A 286 10.61 19.64 -24.11
CA PRO A 286 11.22 20.08 -25.35
C PRO A 286 12.66 20.54 -25.07
N HIS A 287 13.61 20.11 -25.91
CA HIS A 287 14.99 20.61 -25.93
C HIS A 287 14.99 22.11 -26.27
N ASN A 288 14.79 22.96 -25.28
CA ASN A 288 14.88 24.40 -25.45
C ASN A 288 16.34 24.83 -25.33
N GLY A 289 17.00 25.03 -26.48
CA GLY A 289 18.18 25.89 -26.56
C GLY A 289 19.39 25.32 -27.28
N SER A 290 19.38 25.39 -28.62
CA SER A 290 20.58 25.78 -29.36
C SER A 290 21.04 27.16 -28.86
N ALA A 291 21.95 27.20 -27.90
CA ALA A 291 22.80 28.36 -27.63
C ALA A 291 24.11 27.91 -26.97
N SER A 292 25.15 27.82 -27.81
CA SER A 292 26.56 28.12 -27.50
C SER A 292 27.21 27.47 -26.27
N GLY A 293 28.03 26.44 -26.53
CA GLY A 293 29.27 26.21 -25.78
C GLY A 293 29.30 25.01 -24.83
N GLY A 294 29.78 23.87 -25.33
CA GLY A 294 30.58 22.90 -24.57
C GLY A 294 29.86 21.89 -23.67
N ASN A 295 29.78 20.64 -24.15
CA ASN A 295 29.70 19.41 -23.33
C ASN A 295 28.51 19.20 -22.38
N ALA A 296 27.27 19.35 -22.86
CA ALA A 296 26.12 18.72 -22.19
C ALA A 296 25.96 17.27 -22.70
N ARG A 297 26.10 16.32 -21.78
CA ARG A 297 26.07 14.87 -22.02
C ARG A 297 24.75 14.45 -22.69
N ARG A 298 24.89 13.81 -23.85
CA ARG A 298 23.88 13.10 -24.63
C ARG A 298 23.16 12.06 -23.75
N GLY A 299 22.00 12.40 -23.20
CA GLY A 299 21.09 11.46 -22.58
C GLY A 299 20.43 10.58 -23.64
N LEU A 300 20.24 9.30 -23.32
CA LEU A 300 19.68 8.27 -24.20
C LEU A 300 18.21 8.57 -24.53
N ALA A 301 17.97 9.52 -25.43
CA ALA A 301 16.68 9.65 -26.09
C ALA A 301 16.39 8.31 -26.78
N ARG A 302 15.20 7.75 -26.52
CA ARG A 302 14.62 6.71 -27.38
C ARG A 302 14.71 7.25 -28.81
N VAL A 303 15.53 6.61 -29.64
CA VAL A 303 15.48 6.81 -31.09
C VAL A 303 14.14 6.23 -31.52
N GLU A 304 13.09 7.03 -31.47
CA GLU A 304 11.83 6.69 -32.13
C GLU A 304 12.12 6.70 -33.63
N PRO A 305 12.02 5.56 -34.34
CA PRO A 305 12.06 5.55 -35.79
C PRO A 305 10.88 6.41 -36.25
N GLY A 306 11.15 7.48 -36.99
CA GLY A 306 10.14 8.43 -37.44
C GLY A 306 8.90 7.71 -37.97
N VAL A 307 7.81 7.83 -37.23
CA VAL A 307 6.55 7.16 -37.54
C VAL A 307 5.98 7.85 -38.80
N PRO A 308 5.60 7.10 -39.85
CA PRO A 308 5.04 7.69 -41.06
C PRO A 308 3.77 8.50 -40.75
N ALA A 309 3.59 9.62 -41.47
CA ALA A 309 2.43 10.49 -41.30
C ALA A 309 1.11 9.68 -41.46
N GLY A 310 0.32 9.61 -40.39
CA GLY A 310 -0.96 8.91 -40.35
C GLY A 310 -1.10 7.81 -39.29
N VAL A 311 -0.04 7.49 -38.53
CA VAL A 311 -0.14 6.61 -37.36
C VAL A 311 -0.33 7.48 -36.12
N GLU A 312 -1.44 7.27 -35.41
CA GLU A 312 -1.70 7.94 -34.14
C GLU A 312 -0.56 7.63 -33.15
N PRO A 313 -0.07 8.63 -32.39
CA PRO A 313 0.97 8.41 -31.40
C PRO A 313 0.51 7.33 -30.41
N SER A 314 1.40 6.41 -30.06
CA SER A 314 1.10 5.36 -29.08
C SER A 314 0.59 6.01 -27.79
N ARG A 315 -0.65 5.73 -27.41
CA ARG A 315 -1.24 6.21 -26.16
C ARG A 315 -0.29 5.86 -25.01
N PRO A 316 0.07 6.81 -24.12
CA PRO A 316 0.91 6.51 -22.99
C PRO A 316 0.26 5.42 -22.12
N PRO A 317 1.06 4.58 -21.46
CA PRO A 317 0.52 3.58 -20.54
C PRO A 317 -0.27 4.28 -19.42
N GLU A 318 -1.28 3.59 -18.90
CA GLU A 318 -2.31 4.16 -18.02
C GLU A 318 -1.73 4.76 -16.72
N ASP A 319 -0.67 4.14 -16.21
CA ASP A 319 0.14 4.58 -15.09
C ASP A 319 0.83 5.92 -15.33
N GLU A 320 1.45 6.10 -16.50
CA GLU A 320 2.09 7.35 -16.90
C GLU A 320 1.09 8.49 -17.08
N ALA A 321 -0.05 8.21 -17.73
CA ALA A 321 -1.10 9.20 -17.92
C ALA A 321 -1.71 9.66 -16.58
N ALA A 322 -1.94 8.72 -15.65
CA ALA A 322 -2.48 9.02 -14.34
C ALA A 322 -1.49 9.83 -13.48
N LEU A 323 -0.19 9.48 -13.51
CA LEU A 323 0.84 10.23 -12.80
C LEU A 323 0.96 11.66 -13.35
N LYS A 324 1.00 11.84 -14.68
CA LYS A 324 1.07 13.17 -15.30
C LYS A 324 -0.15 14.02 -14.97
N ALA A 325 -1.35 13.44 -14.95
CA ALA A 325 -2.57 14.14 -14.54
C ALA A 325 -2.50 14.61 -13.07
N LEU A 326 -2.02 13.75 -12.16
CA LEU A 326 -1.80 14.12 -10.76
C LEU A 326 -0.78 15.26 -10.63
N LEU A 327 0.38 15.15 -11.30
CA LEU A 327 1.43 16.17 -11.23
C LEU A 327 1.00 17.52 -11.83
N ARG A 328 0.18 17.52 -12.89
CA ARG A 328 -0.44 18.74 -13.44
C ARG A 328 -1.41 19.37 -12.46
N THR A 329 -2.29 18.58 -11.87
CA THR A 329 -3.23 19.06 -10.85
C THR A 329 -2.48 19.63 -9.64
N LEU A 330 -1.41 18.96 -9.19
CA LEU A 330 -0.54 19.49 -8.13
C LEU A 330 0.11 20.81 -8.52
N SER A 331 0.49 21.00 -9.79
CA SER A 331 1.13 22.23 -10.25
C SER A 331 0.22 23.45 -10.21
N GLU A 332 -1.10 23.25 -10.36
CA GLU A 332 -2.12 24.28 -10.26
C GLU A 332 -2.33 24.77 -8.81
N CYS A 333 -1.94 23.96 -7.83
CA CYS A 333 -2.01 24.34 -6.42
C CYS A 333 -0.94 25.39 -6.03
N SER A 334 -1.28 26.28 -5.11
CA SER A 334 -0.41 27.27 -4.46
C SER A 334 0.55 26.66 -3.43
N GLY A 335 0.27 25.43 -3.02
CA GLY A 335 1.12 24.59 -2.18
C GLY A 335 0.45 23.25 -1.93
N ALA A 336 1.13 22.16 -2.26
CA ALA A 336 0.59 20.81 -2.08
C ALA A 336 1.71 19.79 -1.87
N VAL A 337 1.39 18.71 -1.18
CA VAL A 337 2.25 17.55 -1.00
C VAL A 337 1.43 16.30 -1.31
N ALA A 338 1.98 15.43 -2.16
CA ALA A 338 1.44 14.11 -2.43
C ALA A 338 2.55 13.07 -2.26
N GLN A 339 2.28 12.01 -1.51
CA GLN A 339 3.16 10.87 -1.36
C GLN A 339 2.40 9.59 -1.74
N ILE A 340 2.98 8.77 -2.60
CA ILE A 340 2.48 7.44 -2.95
C ILE A 340 3.63 6.45 -2.74
N GLY A 341 3.66 5.79 -1.58
CA GLY A 341 4.76 4.94 -1.18
C GLY A 341 6.10 5.69 -1.20
N PRO A 342 7.08 5.25 -2.02
CA PRO A 342 8.37 5.93 -2.12
C PRO A 342 8.32 7.22 -2.95
N LEU A 343 7.31 7.42 -3.80
CA LEU A 343 7.19 8.66 -4.57
C LEU A 343 6.69 9.80 -3.67
N MET A 344 7.39 10.92 -3.69
CA MET A 344 6.95 12.18 -3.06
C MET A 344 6.98 13.30 -4.11
N ALA A 345 5.86 14.00 -4.25
CA ALA A 345 5.72 15.19 -5.08
C ALA A 345 5.37 16.39 -4.18
N VAL A 346 6.10 17.48 -4.35
CA VAL A 346 5.96 18.69 -3.55
C VAL A 346 5.84 19.88 -4.48
N ARG A 347 4.78 20.65 -4.27
CA ARG A 347 4.51 21.92 -4.93
C ARG A 347 4.66 23.06 -3.93
N THR A 348 5.54 24.02 -4.21
CA THR A 348 5.56 25.32 -3.55
C THR A 348 4.92 26.37 -4.47
N ARG A 349 5.15 27.68 -4.29
CA ARG A 349 4.68 28.68 -5.26
C ARG A 349 5.50 28.69 -6.54
N ASP A 350 6.79 28.40 -6.43
CA ASP A 350 7.76 28.66 -7.50
C ASP A 350 8.23 27.39 -8.20
N GLU A 351 8.11 26.23 -7.54
CA GLU A 351 8.66 24.97 -8.04
C GLU A 351 7.72 23.78 -7.82
N LEU A 352 7.87 22.76 -8.67
CA LEU A 352 7.29 21.43 -8.54
C LEU A 352 8.44 20.41 -8.55
N LEU A 353 8.67 19.78 -7.40
CA LEU A 353 9.73 18.79 -7.23
C LEU A 353 9.14 17.41 -6.99
N CYS A 354 9.75 16.40 -7.60
CA CYS A 354 9.44 15.00 -7.36
C CYS A 354 10.69 14.26 -6.90
N ALA A 355 10.54 13.35 -5.94
CA ALA A 355 11.61 12.48 -5.50
C ALA A 355 11.10 11.07 -5.26
N VAL A 356 11.99 10.10 -5.46
CA VAL A 356 11.75 8.71 -5.06
C VAL A 356 12.62 8.43 -3.85
N LEU A 357 11.97 8.29 -2.70
CA LEU A 357 12.59 8.15 -1.39
C LEU A 357 12.87 6.68 -1.07
N THR A 358 13.98 6.43 -0.37
CA THR A 358 14.20 5.15 0.30
C THR A 358 13.36 5.06 1.58
N ALA A 359 13.16 3.85 2.11
CA ALA A 359 12.46 3.65 3.37
C ALA A 359 13.05 4.48 4.53
N ALA A 360 14.38 4.57 4.61
CA ALA A 360 15.07 5.38 5.62
C ALA A 360 14.78 6.88 5.48
N GLN A 361 14.81 7.40 4.25
CA GLN A 361 14.49 8.81 3.97
C GLN A 361 13.03 9.13 4.28
N SER A 362 12.10 8.24 3.92
CA SER A 362 10.68 8.40 4.24
C SER A 362 10.44 8.47 5.75
N LEU A 363 11.14 7.64 6.54
CA LEU A 363 11.04 7.64 7.99
C LEU A 363 11.61 8.92 8.62
N GLU A 364 12.74 9.43 8.12
CA GLU A 364 13.34 10.69 8.59
C GLU A 364 12.41 11.90 8.38
N LEU A 365 11.76 11.99 7.22
CA LEU A 365 10.79 13.06 6.96
C LEU A 365 9.54 12.94 7.85
N GLU A 366 9.18 11.72 8.26
CA GLU A 366 8.02 11.45 9.11
C GLU A 366 8.28 11.89 10.54
N SER A 367 9.46 11.58 11.08
CA SER A 367 9.84 11.97 12.44
C SER A 367 9.89 13.49 12.66
N ASP A 368 10.14 14.27 11.59
CA ASP A 368 10.28 15.72 11.67
C ASP A 368 8.94 16.48 11.40
N GLU A 369 7.82 15.78 11.15
CA GLU A 369 6.53 16.35 10.68
C GLU A 369 6.63 17.23 9.41
N VAL A 370 7.76 17.15 8.69
CA VAL A 370 8.08 18.01 7.54
C VAL A 370 7.19 17.71 6.32
N PHE A 371 6.53 16.54 6.29
CA PHE A 371 5.63 16.14 5.20
C PHE A 371 4.50 17.13 4.92
N TRP A 372 4.00 17.82 5.94
CA TRP A 372 2.86 18.72 5.78
C TRP A 372 3.24 20.17 5.46
N ASP A 373 4.53 20.49 5.43
CA ASP A 373 5.03 21.80 5.02
C ASP A 373 5.78 21.69 3.68
N PRO A 374 5.17 22.13 2.56
CA PRO A 374 5.82 22.10 1.25
C PRO A 374 7.17 22.83 1.22
N ALA A 375 7.32 23.92 1.99
CA ALA A 375 8.56 24.67 2.00
C ALA A 375 9.69 23.89 2.69
N ALA A 376 9.42 23.34 3.87
CA ALA A 376 10.38 22.50 4.58
C ALA A 376 10.69 21.20 3.81
N ALA A 377 9.67 20.56 3.23
CA ALA A 377 9.82 19.36 2.41
C ALA A 377 10.74 19.63 1.22
N THR A 378 10.55 20.74 0.51
CA THR A 378 11.40 21.14 -0.62
C THR A 378 12.86 21.31 -0.22
N VAL A 379 13.13 21.99 0.91
CA VAL A 379 14.50 22.15 1.43
C VAL A 379 15.16 20.80 1.71
N ARG A 380 14.40 19.82 2.22
CA ARG A 380 14.88 18.46 2.45
C ARG A 380 15.11 17.70 1.14
N LEU A 381 14.18 17.76 0.20
CA LEU A 381 14.31 17.09 -1.11
C LEU A 381 15.55 17.58 -1.88
N ARG A 382 15.88 18.87 -1.80
CA ARG A 382 17.10 19.43 -2.44
C ARG A 382 18.42 18.93 -1.85
N ARG A 383 18.41 18.31 -0.66
CA ARG A 383 19.60 17.68 -0.07
C ARG A 383 19.79 16.24 -0.54
N LEU A 384 18.81 15.67 -1.23
CA LEU A 384 18.90 14.32 -1.77
C LEU A 384 19.92 14.26 -2.93
N PRO A 385 20.48 13.08 -3.20
CA PRO A 385 21.28 12.86 -4.40
C PRO A 385 20.52 13.27 -5.67
N SER A 386 21.23 13.90 -6.61
CA SER A 386 20.63 14.44 -7.85
C SER A 386 19.97 13.39 -8.77
N HIS A 387 20.21 12.09 -8.54
CA HIS A 387 19.59 11.00 -9.28
C HIS A 387 18.24 10.55 -8.68
N GLN A 388 17.87 11.08 -7.51
CA GLN A 388 16.62 10.78 -6.80
C GLN A 388 15.65 11.97 -6.83
N LEU A 389 16.06 13.10 -7.43
CA LEU A 389 15.32 14.35 -7.48
C LEU A 389 15.07 14.76 -8.93
N TRP A 390 13.82 15.07 -9.24
CA TRP A 390 13.35 15.59 -10.51
C TRP A 390 12.74 16.97 -10.30
N ASP A 391 13.32 17.97 -10.95
CA ASP A 391 12.70 19.30 -11.06
C ASP A 391 11.77 19.30 -12.27
N LEU A 392 10.47 19.31 -12.01
CA LEU A 392 9.42 19.28 -13.01
C LEU A 392 8.77 20.66 -13.21
N THR A 393 9.36 21.71 -12.66
CA THR A 393 8.81 23.08 -12.75
C THR A 393 8.64 23.53 -14.20
N GLY A 394 9.65 23.30 -15.03
CA GLY A 394 9.60 23.64 -16.46
C GLY A 394 8.65 22.76 -17.26
N TRP A 395 8.50 21.49 -16.87
CA TRP A 395 7.55 20.55 -17.49
C TRP A 395 6.10 20.93 -17.18
N ALA A 396 5.81 21.28 -15.92
CA ALA A 396 4.47 21.66 -15.50
C ALA A 396 4.00 22.97 -16.12
N ALA A 397 4.93 23.87 -16.47
CA ALA A 397 4.61 25.12 -17.17
C ALA A 397 4.35 24.93 -18.67
N ALA A 398 4.65 23.75 -19.23
CA ALA A 398 4.40 23.45 -20.63
C ALA A 398 2.95 22.97 -20.85
N PRO A 399 2.27 23.41 -21.92
CA PRO A 399 0.88 23.08 -22.20
C PRO A 399 0.61 21.60 -22.51
#